data_AF-A0A9D8RX00-F1
#
_entry.id   AF-A0A9D8RX00-F1
#
_cell.length_a   1.000
_cell.length_b   1.000
_cell.length_c   1.000
_cell.angle_alpha   90.00
_cell.angle_beta   90.00
_cell.angle_gamma   90.00
#
_symmetry.space_group_name_H-M   'P 1'
#
loop_
_entity.id
_entity.type
_entity.pdbx_description
1 polymer ?
#
loop_
_entity_poly.entity_id
_entity_poly.type
_entity_poly.pdbx_seq_one_letter_code
_entity_poly.pdbx_strand_id
1 'polypeptide(L)'
;MACRNAYEMKTTNTEKAENKIQPVTAEKTVTRLLFGIDTKIETDDLLQNNITQFEWAVRNKIYPNFVGRYIEGENSLNKDEIKFIHRKGCKIAAIYVDNSEKQTEEQGAILAKKIDIRALELGIPEGTAIFLEIGDDEKVTREFMRGFAKTLMVEGFTPGFKANTDAKFAFDREFSRGMQTDKEIFEKCLIWAIAPTVKEYDGITTTHLIHPDNWTPYAPSGLTRAEIAIWQYGVECHPIEDDTGKLVSFNLDLVRNAWVIVDKMF
;
A
#
# COMPACT_ATOMS: atom_id res chain seq x y z
N MET A 1 77.52 16.80 15.10
CA MET A 1 76.45 16.56 16.08
C MET A 1 75.76 15.27 15.68
N ALA A 2 75.99 14.22 16.45
CA ALA A 2 75.71 12.83 16.10
C ALA A 2 74.62 12.27 17.01
N CYS A 3 73.80 11.39 16.43
CA CYS A 3 72.69 10.66 17.05
C CYS A 3 73.09 9.86 18.30
N ARG A 4 72.18 9.77 19.28
CA ARG A 4 72.17 8.72 20.31
C ARG A 4 70.76 8.46 20.88
N ASN A 5 70.29 7.23 20.65
CA ASN A 5 69.48 6.32 21.49
C ASN A 5 68.05 6.76 21.86
N ALA A 6 67.03 5.90 22.01
CA ALA A 6 67.01 4.48 22.38
C ALA A 6 65.76 3.75 21.82
N TYR A 7 65.88 2.42 21.80
CA TYR A 7 64.90 1.41 21.41
C TYR A 7 64.07 1.05 22.66
N GLU A 8 62.73 1.07 22.61
CA GLU A 8 61.89 0.43 23.64
C GLU A 8 60.73 -0.35 22.99
N MET A 9 60.52 -1.56 23.51
CA MET A 9 59.67 -2.62 22.99
C MET A 9 58.19 -2.32 23.20
N LYS A 10 57.36 -2.63 22.19
CA LYS A 10 55.91 -2.74 22.32
C LYS A 10 55.57 -4.05 23.02
N THR A 11 55.03 -3.96 24.23
CA THR A 11 54.34 -5.06 24.91
C THR A 11 52.85 -4.79 24.88
N THR A 12 52.10 -5.75 24.35
CA THR A 12 50.65 -5.82 24.24
C THR A 12 50.02 -5.77 25.63
N ASN A 13 48.95 -4.98 25.82
CA ASN A 13 47.93 -5.28 26.82
C ASN A 13 46.56 -4.76 26.37
N THR A 14 45.61 -5.68 26.50
CA THR A 14 44.23 -5.65 26.05
C THR A 14 43.37 -5.03 27.14
N GLU A 15 42.66 -3.94 26.88
CA GLU A 15 41.60 -3.45 27.77
C GLU A 15 40.33 -3.07 26.98
N LYS A 16 39.33 -3.93 27.21
CA LYS A 16 37.87 -3.78 27.20
C LYS A 16 37.31 -2.41 26.76
N ALA A 17 36.60 -2.41 25.62
CA ALA A 17 35.62 -1.38 25.28
C ALA A 17 34.22 -1.82 25.72
N GLU A 18 33.60 -1.03 26.60
CA GLU A 18 32.23 -1.18 27.05
C GLU A 18 31.25 -0.88 25.91
N ASN A 19 30.35 -1.83 25.63
CA ASN A 19 29.27 -1.70 24.67
C ASN A 19 28.17 -0.78 25.24
N LYS A 20 28.12 0.48 24.80
CA LYS A 20 26.92 1.31 24.88
C LYS A 20 26.09 1.10 23.61
N ILE A 21 25.00 0.34 23.75
CA ILE A 21 23.99 0.17 22.70
C ILE A 21 23.24 1.50 22.57
N GLN A 22 23.46 2.20 21.46
CA GLN A 22 22.59 3.29 21.00
C GLN A 22 21.40 2.69 20.23
N PRO A 23 20.20 3.30 20.31
CA PRO A 23 19.03 2.81 19.58
C PRO A 23 19.25 2.98 18.08
N VAL A 24 18.97 1.92 17.32
CA VAL A 24 19.01 1.94 15.87
C VAL A 24 17.75 2.64 15.35
N THR A 25 17.79 3.96 15.25
CA THR A 25 16.94 4.71 14.30
C THR A 25 17.73 4.94 13.03
N ALA A 26 17.85 3.87 12.23
CA ALA A 26 18.24 4.02 10.84
C ALA A 26 16.97 4.36 10.04
N GLU A 27 16.66 5.64 9.93
CA GLU A 27 15.87 6.14 8.80
C GLU A 27 16.62 5.71 7.52
N LYS A 28 16.20 4.60 6.91
CA LYS A 28 16.65 4.26 5.56
C LYS A 28 16.16 5.38 4.65
N THR A 29 17.09 6.18 4.16
CA THR A 29 16.87 7.13 3.08
C THR A 29 16.27 6.37 1.89
N VAL A 30 14.95 6.49 1.71
CA VAL A 30 14.29 5.94 0.53
C VAL A 30 14.75 6.77 -0.67
N THR A 31 15.49 6.14 -1.57
CA THR A 31 16.02 6.76 -2.79
C THR A 31 15.25 6.39 -4.06
N ARG A 32 14.30 5.45 -4.01
CA ARG A 32 13.57 4.98 -5.20
C ARG A 32 12.08 4.77 -4.90
N LEU A 33 11.23 5.36 -5.74
CA LEU A 33 9.79 5.08 -5.78
C LEU A 33 9.56 3.75 -6.52
N LEU A 34 8.74 2.90 -5.94
CA LEU A 34 8.40 1.57 -6.47
C LEU A 34 7.01 1.64 -7.09
N PHE A 35 6.88 1.15 -8.31
CA PHE A 35 5.69 1.31 -9.12
C PHE A 35 4.74 0.13 -8.96
N GLY A 36 3.45 0.40 -8.95
CA GLY A 36 2.40 -0.60 -9.03
C GLY A 36 1.21 -0.06 -9.83
N ILE A 37 0.22 -0.91 -9.98
CA ILE A 37 -1.07 -0.56 -10.57
C ILE A 37 -2.18 -1.16 -9.69
N ASP A 38 -3.39 -0.64 -9.76
CA ASP A 38 -4.60 -1.35 -9.33
C ASP A 38 -5.61 -1.43 -10.47
N THR A 39 -6.38 -2.53 -10.49
CA THR A 39 -7.36 -2.80 -11.55
C THR A 39 -8.68 -3.26 -10.95
N LYS A 40 -9.79 -2.84 -11.57
CA LYS A 40 -11.13 -3.34 -11.23
C LYS A 40 -11.42 -4.69 -11.88
N ILE A 41 -10.97 -4.90 -13.11
CA ILE A 41 -11.09 -6.17 -13.83
C ILE A 41 -9.94 -7.13 -13.48
N GLU A 42 -10.10 -8.41 -13.81
CA GLU A 42 -9.06 -9.43 -13.63
C GLU A 42 -7.82 -9.11 -14.48
N THR A 43 -6.64 -9.42 -13.96
CA THR A 43 -5.36 -9.09 -14.59
C THR A 43 -5.01 -10.00 -15.77
N ASP A 44 -5.58 -11.19 -15.82
CA ASP A 44 -5.49 -12.14 -16.92
C ASP A 44 -6.67 -12.06 -17.90
N ASP A 45 -7.59 -11.12 -17.67
CA ASP A 45 -8.72 -10.89 -18.57
C ASP A 45 -8.24 -10.39 -19.94
N LEU A 46 -8.87 -10.87 -21.00
CA LEU A 46 -8.47 -10.57 -22.37
C LEU A 46 -9.12 -9.28 -22.87
N LEU A 47 -8.28 -8.36 -23.32
CA LEU A 47 -8.69 -7.11 -23.94
C LEU A 47 -8.72 -7.24 -25.46
N GLN A 48 -9.09 -6.13 -26.12
CA GLN A 48 -8.89 -5.99 -27.55
C GLN A 48 -7.47 -6.38 -28.00
N ASN A 49 -7.40 -7.09 -29.11
CA ASN A 49 -6.16 -7.64 -29.69
C ASN A 49 -5.52 -8.81 -28.91
N ASN A 50 -6.31 -9.51 -28.08
CA ASN A 50 -5.90 -10.75 -27.41
C ASN A 50 -4.65 -10.57 -26.53
N ILE A 51 -4.64 -9.47 -25.77
CA ILE A 51 -3.65 -9.16 -24.75
C ILE A 51 -4.34 -9.12 -23.40
N THR A 52 -3.65 -9.58 -22.36
CA THR A 52 -4.20 -9.50 -21.01
C THR A 52 -4.19 -8.06 -20.47
N GLN A 53 -5.06 -7.74 -19.52
CA GLN A 53 -5.02 -6.47 -18.77
C GLN A 53 -3.62 -6.16 -18.21
N PHE A 54 -2.95 -7.18 -17.65
CA PHE A 54 -1.58 -7.04 -17.15
C PHE A 54 -0.58 -6.70 -18.26
N GLU A 55 -0.66 -7.36 -19.41
CA GLU A 55 0.23 -7.07 -20.55
C GLU A 55 -0.01 -5.68 -21.13
N TRP A 56 -1.26 -5.23 -21.14
CA TRP A 56 -1.60 -3.86 -21.55
C TRP A 56 -0.96 -2.82 -20.63
N ALA A 57 -1.00 -3.04 -19.31
CA ALA A 57 -0.32 -2.17 -18.36
C ALA A 57 1.21 -2.15 -18.57
N VAL A 58 1.84 -3.32 -18.71
CA VAL A 58 3.30 -3.45 -18.92
C VAL A 58 3.76 -2.89 -20.26
N ARG A 59 2.92 -2.85 -21.30
CA ARG A 59 3.25 -2.21 -22.58
C ARG A 59 3.25 -0.69 -22.49
N ASN A 60 2.38 -0.13 -21.65
CA ASN A 60 2.16 1.31 -21.57
C ASN A 60 2.91 2.01 -20.43
N LYS A 61 3.37 1.23 -19.45
CA LYS A 61 4.08 1.68 -18.24
C LYS A 61 5.23 0.74 -17.92
N ILE A 62 5.97 1.04 -16.86
CA ILE A 62 7.04 0.14 -16.39
C ILE A 62 6.45 -1.10 -15.73
N TYR A 63 7.27 -2.15 -15.60
CA TYR A 63 6.85 -3.38 -14.97
C TYR A 63 6.44 -3.14 -13.50
N PRO A 64 5.22 -3.49 -13.08
CA PRO A 64 4.75 -3.26 -11.72
C PRO A 64 5.45 -4.17 -10.72
N ASN A 65 5.80 -3.63 -9.55
CA ASN A 65 6.27 -4.40 -8.40
C ASN A 65 5.10 -5.09 -7.68
N PHE A 66 3.91 -4.50 -7.76
CA PHE A 66 2.68 -5.04 -7.18
C PHE A 66 1.45 -4.69 -8.01
N VAL A 67 0.39 -5.45 -7.81
CA VAL A 67 -0.93 -5.20 -8.38
C VAL A 67 -1.97 -5.14 -7.25
N GLY A 68 -2.70 -4.04 -7.18
CA GLY A 68 -3.87 -3.88 -6.32
C GLY A 68 -5.08 -4.61 -6.89
N ARG A 69 -5.68 -5.50 -6.09
CA ARG A 69 -6.85 -6.28 -6.51
C ARG A 69 -7.90 -6.37 -5.42
N TYR A 70 -9.14 -6.25 -5.87
CA TYR A 70 -10.31 -6.39 -5.01
C TYR A 70 -10.51 -7.84 -4.64
N ILE A 71 -10.50 -8.17 -3.35
CA ILE A 71 -10.73 -9.54 -2.87
C ILE A 71 -12.22 -9.84 -2.71
N GLU A 72 -13.08 -8.81 -2.78
CA GLU A 72 -14.54 -8.89 -2.67
C GLU A 72 -15.20 -8.01 -3.73
N GLY A 73 -16.43 -8.33 -4.15
CA GLY A 73 -17.17 -7.59 -5.17
C GLY A 73 -17.13 -8.21 -6.56
N GLU A 74 -17.58 -7.43 -7.55
CA GLU A 74 -17.59 -7.84 -8.97
C GLU A 74 -16.16 -7.95 -9.50
N ASN A 75 -15.87 -9.01 -10.28
CA ASN A 75 -14.53 -9.32 -10.78
C ASN A 75 -13.48 -9.39 -9.67
N SER A 76 -13.88 -9.95 -8.51
CA SER A 76 -12.98 -10.11 -7.38
C SER A 76 -11.93 -11.20 -7.63
N LEU A 77 -10.78 -11.00 -7.01
CA LEU A 77 -9.60 -11.86 -7.07
C LEU A 77 -9.99 -13.32 -6.84
N ASN A 78 -9.48 -14.19 -7.71
CA ASN A 78 -9.67 -15.63 -7.60
C ASN A 78 -8.29 -16.35 -7.55
N LYS A 79 -8.30 -17.66 -7.25
CA LYS A 79 -7.06 -18.44 -7.05
C LYS A 79 -6.22 -18.59 -8.32
N ASP A 80 -6.83 -18.54 -9.50
CA ASP A 80 -6.09 -18.66 -10.75
C ASP A 80 -5.45 -17.32 -11.13
N GLU A 81 -6.16 -16.21 -10.91
CA GLU A 81 -5.60 -14.86 -11.01
C GLU A 81 -4.41 -14.67 -10.04
N ILE A 82 -4.52 -15.12 -8.78
CA ILE A 82 -3.40 -15.06 -7.81
C ILE A 82 -2.15 -15.75 -8.38
N LYS A 83 -2.30 -16.96 -8.90
CA LYS A 83 -1.19 -17.70 -9.51
C LYS A 83 -0.64 -16.97 -10.74
N PHE A 84 -1.51 -16.36 -11.55
CA PHE A 84 -1.10 -15.58 -12.70
C PHE A 84 -0.21 -14.40 -12.27
N ILE A 85 -0.67 -13.57 -11.33
CA ILE A 85 0.08 -12.40 -10.84
C ILE A 85 1.43 -12.83 -10.23
N HIS A 86 1.44 -13.88 -9.40
CA HIS A 86 2.68 -14.40 -8.80
C HIS A 86 3.65 -14.97 -9.85
N ARG A 87 3.17 -15.60 -10.92
CA ARG A 87 4.01 -16.06 -12.04
C ARG A 87 4.63 -14.91 -12.83
N LYS A 88 3.98 -13.74 -12.84
CA LYS A 88 4.55 -12.50 -13.37
C LYS A 88 5.56 -11.87 -12.40
N GLY A 89 5.72 -12.40 -11.19
CA GLY A 89 6.68 -11.90 -10.20
C GLY A 89 6.23 -10.62 -9.49
N CYS A 90 4.94 -10.29 -9.56
CA CYS A 90 4.35 -9.17 -8.85
C CYS A 90 3.75 -9.63 -7.51
N LYS A 91 3.73 -8.73 -6.54
CA LYS A 91 2.99 -8.89 -5.28
C LYS A 91 1.54 -8.45 -5.41
N ILE A 92 0.66 -8.90 -4.52
CA ILE A 92 -0.75 -8.51 -4.51
C ILE A 92 -1.05 -7.61 -3.30
N ALA A 93 -1.56 -6.41 -3.56
CA ALA A 93 -2.15 -5.56 -2.53
C ALA A 93 -3.66 -5.84 -2.45
N ALA A 94 -4.12 -6.40 -1.33
CA ALA A 94 -5.52 -6.77 -1.14
C ALA A 94 -6.38 -5.55 -0.84
N ILE A 95 -7.36 -5.29 -1.70
CA ILE A 95 -8.37 -4.23 -1.53
C ILE A 95 -9.69 -4.90 -1.18
N TYR A 96 -10.40 -4.39 -0.18
CA TYR A 96 -11.74 -4.84 0.17
C TYR A 96 -12.71 -3.69 -0.03
N VAL A 97 -13.85 -3.96 -0.68
CA VAL A 97 -14.95 -3.00 -0.84
C VAL A 97 -16.17 -3.49 -0.09
N ASP A 98 -16.87 -2.57 0.57
CA ASP A 98 -18.08 -2.87 1.32
C ASP A 98 -19.08 -1.72 1.19
N ASN A 99 -20.35 -2.04 1.01
CA ASN A 99 -21.42 -1.04 0.89
C ASN A 99 -22.28 -0.91 2.16
N SER A 100 -21.90 -1.57 3.25
CA SER A 100 -22.63 -1.49 4.51
C SER A 100 -22.29 -0.20 5.28
N GLU A 101 -23.11 0.09 6.30
CA GLU A 101 -22.93 1.25 7.16
C GLU A 101 -21.64 1.18 7.97
N LYS A 102 -20.92 2.30 8.06
CA LYS A 102 -19.58 2.38 8.66
C LYS A 102 -19.54 3.32 9.87
N GLN A 103 -20.46 3.14 10.82
CA GLN A 103 -20.70 4.08 11.92
C GLN A 103 -20.33 3.59 13.31
N THR A 104 -20.39 2.28 13.58
CA THR A 104 -20.13 1.74 14.93
C THR A 104 -18.94 0.79 14.96
N GLU A 105 -18.37 0.62 16.15
CA GLU A 105 -17.27 -0.32 16.39
C GLU A 105 -17.66 -1.77 16.05
N GLU A 106 -18.88 -2.17 16.39
CA GLU A 106 -19.42 -3.50 16.10
C GLU A 106 -19.52 -3.74 14.59
N GLN A 107 -19.96 -2.73 13.81
CA GLN A 107 -20.00 -2.82 12.36
C GLN A 107 -18.59 -3.06 11.78
N GLY A 108 -17.59 -2.33 12.28
CA GLY A 108 -16.19 -2.51 11.88
C GLY A 108 -15.67 -3.91 12.22
N ALA A 109 -15.97 -4.41 13.42
CA ALA A 109 -15.57 -5.75 13.86
C ALA A 109 -16.22 -6.87 13.03
N ILE A 110 -17.51 -6.73 12.69
CA ILE A 110 -18.23 -7.67 11.83
C ILE A 110 -17.59 -7.72 10.44
N LEU A 111 -17.24 -6.56 9.86
CA LEU A 111 -16.62 -6.50 8.55
C LEU A 111 -15.24 -7.17 8.55
N ALA A 112 -14.41 -6.92 9.57
CA ALA A 112 -13.10 -7.56 9.69
C ALA A 112 -13.19 -9.10 9.75
N LYS A 113 -14.23 -9.65 10.40
CA LYS A 113 -14.46 -11.11 10.42
C LYS A 113 -14.88 -11.67 9.07
N LYS A 114 -15.63 -10.90 8.27
CA LYS A 114 -15.95 -11.31 6.89
C LYS A 114 -14.67 -11.36 6.04
N ILE A 115 -13.78 -10.38 6.23
CA ILE A 115 -12.48 -10.32 5.56
C ILE A 115 -11.63 -11.53 5.91
N ASP A 116 -11.58 -11.95 7.18
CA ASP A 116 -10.83 -13.15 7.60
C ASP A 116 -11.29 -14.40 6.84
N ILE A 117 -12.61 -14.64 6.78
CA ILE A 117 -13.18 -15.76 6.02
C ILE A 117 -12.76 -15.67 4.55
N ARG A 118 -12.88 -14.49 3.95
CA ARG A 118 -12.53 -14.29 2.53
C ARG A 118 -11.03 -14.47 2.27
N ALA A 119 -10.19 -14.00 3.18
CA ALA A 119 -8.74 -14.17 3.12
C ALA A 119 -8.36 -15.65 3.20
N LEU A 120 -8.99 -16.41 4.10
CA LEU A 120 -8.81 -17.86 4.21
C LEU A 120 -9.22 -18.59 2.93
N GLU A 121 -10.37 -18.24 2.34
CA GLU A 121 -10.84 -18.83 1.09
C GLU A 121 -9.83 -18.67 -0.05
N LEU A 122 -9.23 -17.47 -0.15
CA LEU A 122 -8.25 -17.12 -1.18
C LEU A 122 -6.83 -17.60 -0.84
N GLY A 123 -6.57 -18.01 0.41
CA GLY A 123 -5.25 -18.42 0.88
C GLY A 123 -4.30 -17.25 1.08
N ILE A 124 -4.83 -16.09 1.48
CA ILE A 124 -4.03 -14.91 1.81
C ILE A 124 -3.28 -15.18 3.11
N PRO A 125 -1.95 -15.01 3.16
CA PRO A 125 -1.17 -15.31 4.35
C PRO A 125 -1.37 -14.27 5.45
N GLU A 126 -1.20 -14.70 6.71
CA GLU A 126 -1.14 -13.81 7.87
C GLU A 126 -0.07 -12.72 7.69
N GLY A 127 -0.28 -11.58 8.35
CA GLY A 127 0.58 -10.40 8.26
C GLY A 127 0.30 -9.49 7.06
N THR A 128 -0.38 -10.01 6.02
CA THR A 128 -0.81 -9.25 4.84
C THR A 128 -1.65 -8.05 5.23
N ALA A 129 -1.46 -6.92 4.55
CA ALA A 129 -2.34 -5.77 4.69
C ALA A 129 -3.61 -5.92 3.86
N ILE A 130 -4.76 -5.68 4.48
CA ILE A 130 -6.05 -5.57 3.78
C ILE A 130 -6.50 -4.12 3.82
N PHE A 131 -6.64 -3.50 2.66
CA PHE A 131 -7.06 -2.12 2.51
C PHE A 131 -8.56 -2.04 2.31
N LEU A 132 -9.29 -1.53 3.30
CA LEU A 132 -10.70 -1.18 3.11
C LEU A 132 -10.79 0.09 2.26
N GLU A 133 -11.46 0.00 1.12
CA GLU A 133 -11.79 1.16 0.30
C GLU A 133 -12.93 1.96 0.94
N ILE A 134 -12.74 3.27 1.04
CA ILE A 134 -13.72 4.23 1.54
C ILE A 134 -13.86 5.32 0.49
N GLY A 135 -15.03 5.41 -0.12
CA GLY A 135 -15.36 6.43 -1.10
C GLY A 135 -15.44 7.84 -0.50
N ASP A 136 -15.27 8.84 -1.37
CA ASP A 136 -15.25 10.27 -1.02
C ASP A 136 -16.49 10.74 -0.22
N ASP A 137 -17.68 10.25 -0.59
CA ASP A 137 -18.96 10.62 0.03
C ASP A 137 -19.41 9.63 1.12
N GLU A 138 -18.61 8.60 1.40
CA GLU A 138 -18.97 7.59 2.39
C GLU A 138 -18.83 8.14 3.81
N LYS A 139 -19.88 7.91 4.61
CA LYS A 139 -19.85 8.20 6.04
C LYS A 139 -19.14 7.07 6.76
N VAL A 140 -17.89 7.34 7.14
CA VAL A 140 -17.11 6.50 8.05
C VAL A 140 -16.88 7.25 9.37
N THR A 141 -16.93 6.54 10.49
CA THR A 141 -16.61 7.09 11.81
C THR A 141 -15.31 6.52 12.37
N ARG A 142 -14.74 7.21 13.37
CA ARG A 142 -13.58 6.71 14.12
C ARG A 142 -13.89 5.39 14.81
N GLU A 143 -15.08 5.24 15.39
CA GLU A 143 -15.52 4.05 16.12
C GLU A 143 -15.50 2.83 15.20
N PHE A 144 -16.03 2.97 13.99
CA PHE A 144 -15.98 1.93 12.96
C PHE A 144 -14.53 1.57 12.59
N MET A 145 -13.70 2.56 12.26
CA MET A 145 -12.30 2.32 11.87
C MET A 145 -11.51 1.63 12.98
N ARG A 146 -11.77 2.00 14.23
CA ARG A 146 -11.16 1.38 15.42
C ARG A 146 -11.58 -0.09 15.55
N GLY A 147 -12.87 -0.39 15.44
CA GLY A 147 -13.41 -1.75 15.51
C GLY A 147 -12.89 -2.65 14.39
N PHE A 148 -12.86 -2.11 13.18
CA PHE A 148 -12.25 -2.74 12.01
C PHE A 148 -10.78 -3.06 12.26
N ALA A 149 -9.97 -2.06 12.59
CA ALA A 149 -8.53 -2.21 12.73
C ALA A 149 -8.16 -3.17 13.86
N LYS A 150 -8.79 -3.01 15.03
CA LYS A 150 -8.56 -3.86 16.19
C LYS A 150 -8.88 -5.33 15.90
N THR A 151 -10.02 -5.59 15.26
CA THR A 151 -10.44 -6.96 14.98
C THR A 151 -9.56 -7.59 13.91
N LEU A 152 -9.26 -6.86 12.83
CA LEU A 152 -8.44 -7.36 11.75
C LEU A 152 -7.00 -7.72 12.21
N MET A 153 -6.44 -6.96 13.16
CA MET A 153 -5.17 -7.31 13.82
C MET A 153 -5.25 -8.58 14.67
N VAL A 154 -6.38 -8.84 15.32
CA VAL A 154 -6.58 -10.09 16.09
C VAL A 154 -6.66 -11.29 15.16
N GLU A 155 -7.27 -11.14 13.99
CA GLU A 155 -7.30 -12.17 12.93
C GLU A 155 -5.95 -12.29 12.19
N GLY A 156 -4.90 -11.61 12.64
CA GLY A 156 -3.54 -11.78 12.12
C GLY A 156 -3.20 -10.93 10.89
N PHE A 157 -4.09 -10.04 10.43
CA PHE A 157 -3.85 -9.17 9.28
C PHE A 157 -3.43 -7.75 9.69
N THR A 158 -2.80 -7.03 8.77
CA THR A 158 -2.49 -5.60 8.97
C THR A 158 -3.65 -4.75 8.47
N PRO A 159 -4.25 -3.88 9.28
CA PRO A 159 -5.34 -3.03 8.81
C PRO A 159 -4.81 -1.95 7.87
N GLY A 160 -5.56 -1.66 6.82
CA GLY A 160 -5.29 -0.56 5.92
C GLY A 160 -6.56 0.12 5.43
N PHE A 161 -6.40 1.36 4.96
CA PHE A 161 -7.50 2.13 4.37
C PHE A 161 -7.04 2.71 3.02
N LYS A 162 -7.86 2.50 1.98
CA LYS A 162 -7.73 3.15 0.68
C LYS A 162 -8.79 4.25 0.60
N ALA A 163 -8.36 5.50 0.72
CA ALA A 163 -9.28 6.60 0.91
C ALA A 163 -8.70 7.94 0.45
N ASN A 164 -9.59 8.91 0.30
CA ASN A 164 -9.21 10.28 0.04
C ASN A 164 -8.73 10.97 1.32
N THR A 165 -7.47 11.35 1.31
CA THR A 165 -6.75 11.91 2.46
C THR A 165 -6.69 13.44 2.44
N ASP A 166 -7.38 14.09 1.50
CA ASP A 166 -7.57 15.55 1.54
C ASP A 166 -8.41 15.93 2.78
N ALA A 167 -8.00 16.99 3.48
CA ALA A 167 -8.61 17.47 4.73
C ALA A 167 -10.10 17.87 4.57
N LYS A 168 -10.58 18.04 3.33
CA LYS A 168 -12.00 18.29 3.06
C LYS A 168 -12.91 17.07 3.24
N PHE A 169 -12.37 15.85 3.23
CA PHE A 169 -13.16 14.63 3.35
C PHE A 169 -13.30 14.12 4.78
N ALA A 170 -14.35 13.33 5.03
CA ALA A 170 -14.64 12.80 6.34
C ALA A 170 -13.52 11.88 6.88
N PHE A 171 -12.89 11.11 5.99
CA PHE A 171 -11.83 10.17 6.36
C PHE A 171 -10.68 10.85 7.11
N ASP A 172 -10.13 11.95 6.58
CA ASP A 172 -9.04 12.70 7.23
C ASP A 172 -9.39 13.05 8.69
N ARG A 173 -10.57 13.65 8.89
CA ARG A 173 -11.00 14.13 10.20
C ARG A 173 -11.15 12.97 11.18
N GLU A 174 -11.84 11.91 10.78
CA GLU A 174 -12.12 10.79 11.68
C GLU A 174 -10.85 9.96 11.96
N PHE A 175 -10.00 9.76 10.96
CA PHE A 175 -8.71 9.07 11.14
C PHE A 175 -7.77 9.87 12.03
N SER A 176 -7.68 11.19 11.81
CA SER A 176 -6.85 12.08 12.64
C SER A 176 -7.33 12.16 14.09
N ARG A 177 -8.64 12.08 14.35
CA ARG A 177 -9.17 11.92 15.72
C ARG A 177 -8.79 10.58 16.33
N GLY A 178 -8.81 9.51 15.52
CA GLY A 178 -8.30 8.20 15.91
C GLY A 178 -6.84 8.25 16.33
N MET A 179 -5.97 8.91 15.56
CA MET A 179 -4.56 9.12 15.91
C MET A 179 -4.34 9.88 17.22
N GLN A 180 -5.30 10.71 17.66
CA GLN A 180 -5.23 11.44 18.92
C GLN A 180 -5.74 10.63 20.13
N THR A 181 -6.74 9.77 19.92
CA THR A 181 -7.49 9.10 21.00
C THR A 181 -7.17 7.62 21.16
N ASP A 182 -6.82 6.94 20.07
CA ASP A 182 -6.53 5.50 19.99
C ASP A 182 -5.23 5.25 19.20
N LYS A 183 -4.20 6.06 19.47
CA LYS A 183 -2.96 6.07 18.69
C LYS A 183 -2.36 4.69 18.46
N GLU A 184 -2.31 3.84 19.50
CA GLU A 184 -1.74 2.49 19.46
C GLU A 184 -2.41 1.53 18.45
N ILE A 185 -3.64 1.86 18.03
CA ILE A 185 -4.40 1.14 17.00
C ILE A 185 -4.17 1.81 15.65
N PHE A 186 -4.39 3.12 15.55
CA PHE A 186 -4.36 3.84 14.28
C PHE A 186 -2.95 3.97 13.68
N GLU A 187 -1.89 4.01 14.51
CA GLU A 187 -0.51 4.04 14.02
C GLU A 187 -0.08 2.75 13.31
N LYS A 188 -0.82 1.65 13.51
CA LYS A 188 -0.60 0.36 12.85
C LYS A 188 -1.36 0.23 11.53
N CYS A 189 -2.26 1.18 11.23
CA CYS A 189 -3.03 1.19 10.00
C CYS A 189 -2.18 1.74 8.85
N LEU A 190 -2.14 1.02 7.73
CA LEU A 190 -1.50 1.52 6.51
C LEU A 190 -2.46 2.37 5.69
N ILE A 191 -1.98 3.49 5.16
CA ILE A 191 -2.80 4.38 4.32
C ILE A 191 -2.39 4.24 2.85
N TRP A 192 -3.38 3.93 2.02
CA TRP A 192 -3.33 4.08 0.57
C TRP A 192 -4.09 5.36 0.20
N ALA A 193 -3.35 6.43 -0.01
CA ALA A 193 -3.92 7.72 -0.38
C ALA A 193 -4.33 7.72 -1.85
N ILE A 194 -5.59 8.06 -2.14
CA ILE A 194 -6.06 8.26 -3.52
C ILE A 194 -6.00 9.72 -3.98
N ALA A 195 -5.40 10.59 -3.16
CA ALA A 195 -5.30 12.01 -3.44
C ALA A 195 -3.91 12.59 -3.11
N PRO A 196 -3.46 13.61 -3.85
CA PRO A 196 -4.08 14.11 -5.07
C PRO A 196 -3.82 13.15 -6.25
N THR A 197 -4.77 13.04 -7.17
CA THR A 197 -4.46 12.59 -8.52
C THR A 197 -3.60 13.65 -9.19
N VAL A 198 -2.50 13.24 -9.80
CA VAL A 198 -1.62 14.12 -10.56
C VAL A 198 -2.27 14.36 -11.92
N LYS A 199 -2.46 15.63 -12.28
CA LYS A 199 -3.24 16.03 -13.47
C LYS A 199 -2.77 15.37 -14.77
N GLU A 200 -1.46 15.20 -14.94
CA GLU A 200 -0.87 14.57 -16.12
C GLU A 200 -1.16 13.06 -16.22
N TYR A 201 -1.55 12.44 -15.11
CA TYR A 201 -1.83 11.02 -14.96
C TYR A 201 -3.32 10.70 -14.80
N ASP A 202 -4.19 11.70 -14.94
CA ASP A 202 -5.64 11.53 -14.99
C ASP A 202 -6.06 11.17 -16.41
N GLY A 203 -6.45 9.91 -16.66
CA GLY A 203 -6.83 9.43 -17.98
C GLY A 203 -5.67 9.39 -19.00
N ILE A 204 -4.42 9.27 -18.52
CA ILE A 204 -3.24 9.37 -19.40
C ILE A 204 -3.20 8.27 -20.47
N THR A 205 -2.89 8.65 -21.71
CA THR A 205 -2.75 7.72 -22.85
C THR A 205 -1.32 7.64 -23.39
N THR A 206 -0.41 8.49 -22.91
CA THR A 206 1.01 8.46 -23.31
C THR A 206 1.82 7.49 -22.46
N THR A 207 2.79 6.82 -23.10
CA THR A 207 3.71 5.88 -22.45
C THR A 207 4.99 6.56 -21.94
N HIS A 208 5.27 7.79 -22.37
CA HIS A 208 6.49 8.53 -22.04
C HIS A 208 6.54 9.06 -20.60
N LEU A 209 5.39 9.23 -19.97
CA LEU A 209 5.28 9.61 -18.56
C LEU A 209 5.03 8.36 -17.73
N ILE A 210 5.92 8.10 -16.78
CA ILE A 210 5.92 6.88 -15.98
C ILE A 210 5.31 7.17 -14.60
N HIS A 211 5.98 8.00 -13.79
CA HIS A 211 5.54 8.42 -12.47
C HIS A 211 6.01 9.85 -12.17
N PRO A 212 5.38 10.58 -11.24
CA PRO A 212 5.87 11.88 -10.80
C PRO A 212 7.24 11.77 -10.14
N ASP A 213 8.08 12.80 -10.27
CA ASP A 213 9.42 12.83 -9.65
C ASP A 213 9.35 12.92 -8.12
N ASN A 214 8.28 13.53 -7.61
CA ASN A 214 8.13 13.85 -6.19
C ASN A 214 7.03 13.02 -5.53
N TRP A 215 7.32 12.52 -4.34
CA TRP A 215 6.34 11.91 -3.45
C TRP A 215 5.51 13.00 -2.76
N THR A 216 4.29 13.24 -3.26
CA THR A 216 3.41 14.29 -2.72
C THR A 216 1.95 13.84 -2.52
N PRO A 217 1.68 12.65 -1.94
CA PRO A 217 0.31 12.33 -1.52
C PRO A 217 -0.17 13.34 -0.48
N TYR A 218 -1.48 13.53 -0.42
CA TYR A 218 -2.10 14.08 0.77
C TYR A 218 -2.06 13.06 1.90
N ALA A 219 -1.99 13.55 3.13
CA ALA A 219 -1.95 12.73 4.32
C ALA A 219 -2.96 13.28 5.32
N PRO A 220 -3.63 12.41 6.09
CA PRO A 220 -4.46 12.88 7.18
C PRO A 220 -3.66 13.78 8.13
N SER A 221 -4.29 14.77 8.73
CA SER A 221 -3.66 15.76 9.62
C SER A 221 -2.92 15.13 10.81
N GLY A 222 -3.34 13.93 11.23
CA GLY A 222 -2.66 13.12 12.26
C GLY A 222 -1.42 12.36 11.79
N LEU A 223 -1.07 12.43 10.50
CA LEU A 223 0.05 11.76 9.86
C LEU A 223 0.89 12.73 9.02
N THR A 224 2.12 12.33 8.72
CA THR A 224 2.97 12.98 7.73
C THR A 224 2.87 12.26 6.39
N ARG A 225 3.23 12.95 5.30
CA ARG A 225 3.33 12.33 3.97
C ARG A 225 4.30 11.14 3.92
N ALA A 226 5.30 11.14 4.81
CA ALA A 226 6.27 10.05 4.88
C ALA A 226 5.68 8.74 5.41
N GLU A 227 4.56 8.82 6.13
CA GLU A 227 3.85 7.68 6.72
C GLU A 227 2.77 7.08 5.79
N ILE A 228 2.50 7.72 4.65
CA ILE A 228 1.63 7.15 3.62
C ILE A 228 2.31 5.93 3.00
N ALA A 229 1.60 4.79 2.98
CA ALA A 229 2.14 3.52 2.53
C ALA A 229 2.11 3.42 0.99
N ILE A 230 0.99 3.82 0.39
CA ILE A 230 0.73 3.75 -1.04
C ILE A 230 0.09 5.07 -1.50
N TRP A 231 0.45 5.55 -2.68
CA TRP A 231 -0.19 6.70 -3.32
C TRP A 231 -0.67 6.32 -4.72
N GLN A 232 -1.99 6.37 -4.92
CA GLN A 232 -2.62 6.30 -6.24
C GLN A 232 -2.52 7.68 -6.87
N TYR A 233 -1.56 7.87 -7.76
CA TYR A 233 -1.24 9.17 -8.35
C TYR A 233 -1.86 9.37 -9.73
N GLY A 234 -2.31 8.29 -10.37
CA GLY A 234 -2.98 8.30 -11.67
C GLY A 234 -4.24 7.45 -11.63
N VAL A 235 -5.26 7.88 -12.37
CA VAL A 235 -6.56 7.22 -12.42
C VAL A 235 -6.99 6.99 -13.86
N GLU A 236 -7.71 5.90 -14.09
CA GLU A 236 -8.32 5.54 -15.37
C GLU A 236 -7.33 5.61 -16.57
N CYS A 237 -6.09 5.19 -16.34
CA CYS A 237 -5.00 5.31 -17.29
C CYS A 237 -5.11 4.27 -18.42
N HIS A 238 -4.69 4.68 -19.62
CA HIS A 238 -4.68 3.87 -20.85
C HIS A 238 -6.01 3.14 -21.08
N PRO A 239 -7.13 3.87 -21.20
CA PRO A 239 -8.42 3.25 -21.46
C PRO A 239 -8.39 2.46 -22.77
N ILE A 240 -8.92 1.25 -22.72
CA ILE A 240 -9.05 0.33 -23.86
C ILE A 240 -10.34 -0.47 -23.70
N GLU A 241 -10.92 -0.93 -24.79
CA GLU A 241 -12.11 -1.80 -24.72
C GLU A 241 -11.69 -3.25 -24.43
N ASP A 242 -12.51 -3.96 -23.67
CA ASP A 242 -12.47 -5.42 -23.56
C ASP A 242 -13.09 -6.09 -24.80
N ASP A 243 -13.14 -7.43 -24.79
CA ASP A 243 -13.71 -8.23 -25.88
C ASP A 243 -15.24 -8.05 -26.06
N THR A 244 -15.92 -7.49 -25.05
CA THR A 244 -17.34 -7.14 -25.08
C THR A 244 -17.61 -5.68 -25.49
N GLY A 245 -16.56 -4.88 -25.70
CA GLY A 245 -16.66 -3.46 -26.04
C GLY A 245 -16.87 -2.55 -24.83
N LYS A 246 -16.69 -3.04 -23.60
CA LYS A 246 -16.72 -2.21 -22.39
C LYS A 246 -15.35 -1.58 -22.17
N LEU A 247 -15.36 -0.29 -21.88
CA LEU A 247 -14.13 0.46 -21.61
C LEU A 247 -13.55 0.06 -20.24
N VAL A 248 -12.29 -0.35 -20.25
CA VAL A 248 -11.52 -0.73 -19.06
C VAL A 248 -10.21 0.04 -19.00
N SER A 249 -9.63 0.15 -17.81
CA SER A 249 -8.43 0.92 -17.53
C SER A 249 -7.75 0.40 -16.27
N PHE A 250 -6.62 1.00 -15.91
CA PHE A 250 -5.94 0.74 -14.64
C PHE A 250 -5.50 2.03 -13.99
N ASN A 251 -5.34 2.01 -12.67
CA ASN A 251 -4.79 3.13 -11.91
C ASN A 251 -3.28 2.96 -11.75
N LEU A 252 -2.60 4.05 -11.38
CA LEU A 252 -1.16 4.06 -11.17
C LEU A 252 -0.83 4.34 -9.71
N ASP A 253 0.03 3.50 -9.16
CA ASP A 253 0.39 3.55 -7.75
C ASP A 253 1.89 3.63 -7.52
N LEU A 254 2.25 4.26 -6.41
CA LEU A 254 3.61 4.34 -5.92
C LEU A 254 3.70 3.88 -4.47
N VAL A 255 4.78 3.17 -4.17
CA VAL A 255 5.21 2.86 -2.81
C VAL A 255 6.59 3.47 -2.58
N ARG A 256 6.74 4.17 -1.46
CA ARG A 256 8.03 4.71 -1.03
C ARG A 256 8.84 3.65 -0.29
N ASN A 257 8.25 2.85 0.59
CA ASN A 257 8.99 1.89 1.40
C ASN A 257 8.84 0.45 0.89
N ALA A 258 9.93 -0.15 0.40
CA ALA A 258 9.95 -1.53 -0.11
C ALA A 258 9.40 -2.57 0.88
N TRP A 259 9.52 -2.30 2.18
CA TRP A 259 8.95 -3.15 3.23
C TRP A 259 7.44 -3.34 3.08
N VAL A 260 6.70 -2.32 2.61
CA VAL A 260 5.26 -2.45 2.37
C VAL A 260 4.99 -3.53 1.31
N ILE A 261 5.78 -3.60 0.26
CA ILE A 261 5.62 -4.62 -0.79
C ILE A 261 6.06 -6.00 -0.30
N VAL A 262 7.19 -6.09 0.41
CA VAL A 262 7.77 -7.39 0.79
C VAL A 262 6.98 -8.05 1.93
N ASP A 263 6.57 -7.27 2.93
CA ASP A 263 6.02 -7.80 4.19
C ASP A 263 4.50 -7.63 4.30
N LYS A 264 3.90 -6.73 3.51
CA LYS A 264 2.47 -6.38 3.62
C LYS A 264 1.66 -6.72 2.39
N MET A 265 2.30 -7.16 1.32
CA MET A 265 1.66 -7.69 0.11
C MET A 265 2.08 -9.15 -0.09
N PHE A 266 1.17 -9.97 -0.62
CA PHE A 266 1.38 -11.42 -0.72
C PHE A 266 1.81 -11.85 -2.12
#